data_AF-A0A399DQ27-F1
#
_entry.id   AF-A0A399DQ27-F1
#
_cell.length_a   1.000
_cell.length_b   1.000
_cell.length_c   1.000
_cell.angle_alpha   90.00
_cell.angle_beta   90.00
_cell.angle_gamma   90.00
#
_symmetry.space_group_name_H-M   'P 1'
#
loop_
_entity.id
_entity.type
_entity.pdbx_description
1 polymer ?
#
loop_
_entity_poly.entity_id
_entity_poly.type
_entity_poly.pdbx_seq_one_letter_code
_entity_poly.pdbx_strand_id
1 'polypeptide(L)'
;MYLGVLLLVVAVALGVWLWPRPEPAVSGYVVEFRLDPPGSRGRVEILEAPPGSTLEKERTIAEVPGPVQFDKAGAYRVRIRVDGREPKEVLLDVPSPGGVTIRLQ
;
A
#
# COMPACT_ATOMS: atom_id res chain seq x y z
N MET A 1 -19.19 23.63 -43.67
CA MET A 1 -19.66 22.81 -42.53
C MET A 1 -18.54 22.09 -41.77
N TYR A 2 -17.29 22.02 -42.28
CA TYR A 2 -16.21 21.26 -41.63
C TYR A 2 -15.40 22.04 -40.58
N LEU A 3 -15.38 23.38 -40.65
CA LEU A 3 -14.58 24.21 -39.74
C LEU A 3 -15.10 24.16 -38.29
N GLY A 4 -16.43 24.11 -38.11
CA GLY A 4 -17.06 23.98 -36.79
C GLY A 4 -16.80 22.61 -36.15
N VAL A 5 -16.77 21.54 -36.97
CA VAL A 5 -16.44 20.19 -36.50
C VAL A 5 -14.98 20.11 -36.08
N LEU A 6 -14.07 20.73 -36.84
CA LEU A 6 -12.65 20.76 -36.51
C LEU A 6 -12.39 21.48 -35.17
N LEU A 7 -13.02 22.64 -34.96
CA LEU A 7 -12.92 23.38 -33.70
C LEU A 7 -13.49 22.58 -32.51
N LEU A 8 -14.57 21.84 -32.71
CA LEU A 8 -15.17 21.01 -31.68
C LEU A 8 -14.22 19.87 -31.27
N VAL A 9 -13.57 19.22 -32.24
CA VAL A 9 -12.59 18.15 -31.98
C VAL A 9 -11.39 18.67 -31.20
N VAL A 10 -10.89 19.87 -31.54
CA VAL A 10 -9.77 20.50 -30.83
C VAL A 10 -10.16 20.87 -29.39
N ALA A 11 -11.37 21.38 -29.17
CA ALA A 11 -11.86 21.72 -27.84
C ALA A 11 -12.03 20.47 -26.95
N VAL A 12 -12.55 19.38 -27.50
CA VAL A 12 -12.69 18.11 -26.78
C VAL A 12 -11.31 17.50 -26.49
N ALA A 13 -10.37 17.55 -27.43
CA ALA A 13 -9.01 17.05 -27.23
C ALA A 13 -8.27 17.84 -26.13
N LEU A 14 -8.42 19.16 -26.10
CA LEU A 14 -7.86 20.00 -25.04
C LEU A 14 -8.52 19.74 -23.69
N GLY A 15 -9.84 19.51 -23.64
CA GLY A 15 -10.55 19.13 -22.42
C GLY A 15 -10.11 17.79 -21.85
N VAL A 16 -9.85 16.79 -22.71
CA VAL A 16 -9.31 15.48 -22.32
C VAL A 16 -7.85 15.58 -21.89
N TRP A 17 -7.07 16.46 -22.51
CA TRP A 17 -5.67 16.65 -22.14
C TRP A 17 -5.50 17.38 -20.80
N LEU A 18 -6.42 18.28 -20.48
CA LEU A 18 -6.49 18.98 -19.19
C LEU A 18 -7.18 18.18 -18.09
N TRP A 19 -7.69 16.98 -18.39
CA TRP A 19 -8.29 16.15 -17.36
C TRP A 19 -7.19 15.74 -16.37
N PRO A 20 -7.32 16.12 -15.08
CA PRO A 20 -6.33 15.73 -14.08
C PRO A 20 -6.27 14.22 -14.05
N ARG A 21 -5.14 13.67 -14.48
CA ARG A 21 -4.84 12.26 -14.23
C ARG A 21 -4.87 12.10 -12.71
N PRO A 22 -5.64 11.15 -12.15
CA PRO A 22 -5.51 10.82 -10.76
C PRO A 22 -4.08 10.29 -10.58
N GLU A 23 -3.18 11.15 -10.12
CA GLU A 23 -1.94 10.70 -9.51
C GLU A 23 -2.37 9.76 -8.39
N PRO A 24 -1.90 8.51 -8.36
CA PRO A 24 -2.14 7.68 -7.20
C PRO A 24 -1.46 8.43 -6.06
N ALA A 25 -2.26 8.97 -5.14
CA ALA A 25 -1.81 9.67 -3.95
C ALA A 25 -1.13 8.65 -3.02
N VAL A 26 -0.01 8.08 -3.44
CA VAL A 26 0.84 7.22 -2.62
C VAL A 26 1.74 8.15 -1.82
N SER A 27 1.13 8.94 -0.94
CA SER A 27 1.87 9.81 -0.01
C SER A 27 2.34 9.00 1.21
N GLY A 28 2.85 7.79 0.97
CA GLY A 28 3.19 6.80 1.98
C GLY A 28 4.25 5.81 1.50
N TYR A 29 4.90 5.13 2.44
CA TYR A 29 5.94 4.15 2.20
C TYR A 29 5.32 2.78 1.91
N VAL A 30 5.50 2.27 0.69
CA VAL A 30 5.03 0.93 0.32
C VAL A 30 6.12 -0.08 0.60
N VAL A 31 5.80 -1.13 1.34
CA VAL A 31 6.70 -2.24 1.63
C VAL A 31 6.09 -3.52 1.07
N GLU A 32 6.81 -4.21 0.20
CA GLU A 32 6.39 -5.54 -0.26
C GLU A 32 6.58 -6.57 0.84
N PHE A 33 5.50 -7.22 1.25
CA PHE A 33 5.55 -8.37 2.15
C PHE A 33 5.43 -9.67 1.38
N ARG A 34 6.35 -10.58 1.67
CA ARG A 34 6.37 -11.93 1.10
C ARG A 34 6.25 -12.94 2.23
N LEU A 35 5.45 -13.99 2.03
CA LEU A 35 5.32 -15.09 2.97
C LEU A 35 6.06 -16.31 2.43
N ASP A 36 6.76 -17.00 3.32
CA ASP A 36 7.42 -18.26 3.06
C ASP A 36 6.91 -19.31 4.06
N PRO A 37 6.31 -20.45 3.62
CA PRO A 37 6.14 -20.87 2.22
C PRO A 37 5.08 -20.07 1.45
N PRO A 38 5.24 -19.89 0.12
CA PRO A 38 4.30 -19.15 -0.71
C PRO A 38 2.93 -19.87 -0.78
N GLY A 39 1.85 -19.10 -0.87
CA GLY A 39 0.47 -19.61 -0.93
C GLY A 39 -0.32 -19.45 0.37
N SER A 40 0.36 -19.14 1.48
CA SER A 40 -0.31 -18.69 2.71
C SER A 40 -0.83 -17.26 2.53
N ARG A 41 -1.98 -16.93 3.13
CA ARG A 41 -2.49 -15.55 3.22
C ARG A 41 -2.66 -15.18 4.67
N GLY A 42 -2.30 -13.95 5.02
CA GLY A 42 -2.46 -13.42 6.36
C GLY A 42 -2.86 -11.96 6.37
N ARG A 43 -3.24 -11.48 7.54
CA ARG A 43 -3.60 -10.09 7.81
C ARG A 43 -2.53 -9.47 8.68
N VAL A 44 -2.14 -8.25 8.32
CA VAL A 44 -1.18 -7.45 9.08
C VAL A 44 -1.97 -6.49 9.96
N GLU A 45 -1.82 -6.67 11.27
CA GLU A 45 -2.36 -5.78 12.28
C GLU A 45 -1.22 -4.93 12.85
N ILE A 46 -1.44 -3.63 13.03
CA ILE A 46 -0.44 -2.78 13.68
C ILE A 46 -0.60 -2.89 15.18
N LEU A 47 0.44 -3.29 15.90
CA LEU A 47 0.46 -3.18 17.36
C LEU A 47 1.01 -1.83 17.80
N GLU A 48 2.04 -1.36 17.09
CA GLU A 48 2.75 -0.13 17.43
C GLU A 48 3.17 0.59 16.16
N ALA A 49 2.87 1.88 16.10
CA ALA A 49 3.24 2.77 15.02
C ALA A 49 4.18 3.86 15.56
N PRO A 50 5.11 4.37 14.72
CA PRO A 50 6.02 5.43 15.10
C PRO A 50 5.26 6.74 15.40
N PRO A 51 5.86 7.66 16.18
CA PRO A 51 5.23 8.93 16.53
C PRO A 51 4.90 9.74 15.27
N GLY A 52 3.66 10.22 15.19
CA GLY A 52 3.15 10.96 14.03
C GLY A 52 2.56 10.08 12.92
N SER A 53 2.41 8.77 13.16
CA SER A 53 1.59 7.91 12.31
C SER A 53 0.10 8.07 12.63
N THR A 54 -0.72 8.04 11.58
CA THR A 54 -2.18 8.11 11.56
C THR A 54 -2.80 6.70 11.56
N LEU A 55 -1.97 5.66 11.48
CA LEU A 55 -2.46 4.28 11.46
C LEU A 55 -2.93 3.84 12.86
N GLU A 56 -4.16 3.33 12.91
CA GLU A 56 -4.77 2.86 14.15
C GLU A 56 -4.12 1.55 14.64
N LYS A 57 -3.86 1.47 15.94
CA LYS A 57 -3.39 0.24 16.59
C LYS A 57 -4.50 -0.81 16.61
N GLU A 58 -4.09 -2.07 16.62
CA GLU A 58 -4.91 -3.28 16.62
C GLU A 58 -5.87 -3.42 15.42
N ARG A 59 -5.74 -2.55 14.41
CA ARG A 59 -6.46 -2.69 13.15
C ARG A 59 -5.65 -3.44 12.11
N THR A 60 -6.36 -4.25 11.32
CA THR A 60 -5.82 -4.78 10.07
C THR A 60 -5.64 -3.65 9.07
N ILE A 61 -4.41 -3.46 8.62
CA ILE A 61 -4.06 -2.44 7.61
C ILE A 61 -3.98 -3.00 6.19
N ALA A 62 -3.64 -4.28 6.06
CA ALA A 62 -3.38 -4.91 4.78
C ALA A 62 -3.37 -6.44 4.88
N GLU A 63 -3.52 -7.09 3.74
CA GLU A 63 -3.34 -8.52 3.56
C GLU A 63 -1.95 -8.81 2.99
N VAL A 64 -1.34 -9.91 3.43
CA VAL A 64 -0.04 -10.40 2.98
C VAL A 64 -0.17 -11.82 2.46
N PRO A 65 0.56 -12.21 1.39
CA PRO A 65 1.64 -11.47 0.74
C PRO A 65 1.13 -10.38 -0.20
N GLY A 66 1.83 -9.25 -0.28
CA GLY A 66 1.40 -8.09 -1.07
C GLY A 66 2.06 -6.78 -0.65
N PRO A 67 1.80 -5.68 -1.38
CA PRO A 67 2.26 -4.36 -1.00
C PRO A 67 1.46 -3.84 0.21
N VAL A 68 2.16 -3.45 1.26
CA VAL A 68 1.58 -2.83 2.46
C VAL A 68 1.96 -1.37 2.48
N GLN A 69 0.97 -0.49 2.57
CA GLN A 69 1.19 0.95 2.59
C GLN A 69 1.28 1.45 4.03
N PHE A 70 2.37 2.15 4.33
CA PHE A 70 2.60 2.85 5.58
C PHE A 70 2.54 4.36 5.33
N ASP A 71 2.08 5.10 6.31
CA ASP A 71 1.92 6.55 6.22
C ASP A 71 3.20 7.31 6.61
N LYS A 72 4.05 6.71 7.44
CA LYS A 72 5.31 7.28 7.94
C LYS A 72 6.46 6.28 7.84
N ALA A 73 7.67 6.82 7.91
CA ALA A 73 8.89 6.06 8.11
C ALA A 73 9.14 5.92 9.62
N GLY A 74 9.63 4.77 10.04
CA GLY A 74 9.97 4.45 11.42
C GLY A 74 9.81 2.96 11.73
N ALA A 75 10.03 2.61 12.98
CA ALA A 75 9.81 1.26 13.48
C ALA A 75 8.31 1.03 13.74
N TYR A 76 7.73 0.09 13.02
CA TYR A 76 6.39 -0.44 13.22
C TYR A 76 6.47 -1.81 13.86
N ARG A 77 5.65 -2.07 14.88
CA ARG A 77 5.42 -3.42 15.37
C ARG A 77 4.13 -3.93 14.75
N VAL A 78 4.23 -4.97 13.94
CA VAL A 78 3.09 -5.58 13.28
C VAL A 78 2.87 -6.99 13.78
N ARG A 79 1.62 -7.42 13.85
CA ARG A 79 1.21 -8.79 14.11
C ARG A 79 0.61 -9.37 12.84
N ILE A 80 1.16 -10.48 12.40
CA ILE A 80 0.77 -11.14 11.16
C ILE A 80 -0.06 -12.36 11.56
N ARG A 81 -1.36 -12.32 11.26
CA ARG A 81 -2.28 -13.42 11.50
C ARG A 81 -2.49 -14.17 10.20
N VAL A 82 -2.00 -15.41 10.11
CA VAL A 82 -2.23 -16.29 8.96
C VAL A 82 -3.33 -17.28 9.33
N ASP A 83 -4.31 -17.48 8.45
CA ASP A 83 -5.38 -18.44 8.72
C ASP A 83 -4.79 -19.85 8.90
N GLY A 84 -5.07 -20.47 10.05
CA GLY A 84 -4.53 -21.78 10.41
C GLY A 84 -3.12 -21.78 11.01
N ARG A 85 -2.55 -20.61 11.34
CA ARG A 85 -1.27 -20.49 12.07
C ARG A 85 -1.37 -19.53 13.25
N GLU A 86 -0.39 -19.62 14.15
CA GLU A 86 -0.28 -18.68 15.26
C GLU A 86 0.05 -17.26 14.79
N PRO A 87 -0.51 -16.22 15.42
CA PRO A 87 -0.15 -14.84 15.14
C PRO A 87 1.33 -14.59 15.41
N LYS A 88 2.04 -14.02 14.44
CA LYS A 88 3.48 -13.71 14.57
C LYS A 88 3.70 -12.21 14.69
N GLU A 89 4.34 -11.78 15.78
CA GLU A 89 4.75 -10.38 15.95
C GLU A 89 6.11 -10.14 15.28
N VAL A 90 6.19 -9.06 14.52
CA VAL A 90 7.37 -8.68 13.74
C VAL A 90 7.62 -7.19 13.91
N LEU A 91 8.85 -6.85 14.25
CA LEU A 91 9.33 -5.47 14.20
C LEU A 91 9.78 -5.19 12.77
N LEU A 92 9.23 -4.15 12.17
CA LEU A 92 9.54 -3.69 10.83
C LEU A 92 10.01 -2.24 10.87
N ASP A 93 11.21 -2.00 10.35
CA ASP A 93 11.68 -0.65 10.04
C ASP A 93 11.26 -0.22 8.62
N VAL A 94 10.57 0.90 8.53
CA VAL A 94 10.10 1.53 7.30
C VAL A 94 10.90 2.82 7.05
N PRO A 95 11.36 3.12 5.82
CA PRO A 95 11.22 2.32 4.60
C PRO A 95 12.12 1.09 4.58
N SER A 96 11.62 0.00 3.99
CA SER A 96 12.42 -1.20 3.72
C SER A 96 12.59 -1.38 2.21
N PRO A 97 13.69 -0.86 1.61
CA PRO A 97 13.86 -0.81 0.16
C PRO A 97 14.03 -2.17 -0.52
N GLY A 98 14.11 -3.27 0.25
CA GLY A 98 14.18 -4.65 -0.25
C GLY A 98 12.89 -5.47 -0.05
N GLY A 99 11.85 -4.89 0.54
CA GLY A 99 10.70 -5.65 1.03
C GLY A 99 11.03 -6.55 2.22
N VAL A 100 10.01 -7.19 2.77
CA VAL A 100 10.10 -7.97 4.01
C VAL A 100 9.65 -9.38 3.71
N THR A 101 10.53 -10.36 3.95
CA THR A 101 10.18 -11.77 3.86
C THR A 101 9.87 -12.30 5.25
N ILE A 102 8.63 -12.72 5.44
CA ILE A 102 8.12 -13.26 6.68
C ILE A 102 8.12 -14.79 6.57
N ARG A 103 9.01 -15.42 7.34
CA ARG A 103 9.06 -16.87 7.46
C ARG A 103 7.99 -17.33 8.45
N LEU A 104 7.01 -18.06 7.94
CA LEU A 104 6.00 -18.75 8.73
C LEU A 104 6.65 -20.06 9.19
N GLN A 105 7.18 -20.04 10.42
CA GLN A 105 7.64 -21.27 11.07
C GLN A 105 6.44 -22.12 11.49
#